data_AF-A0A536PL05-F1
#
_entry.id   AF-A0A536PL05-F1
#
_cell.length_a   1.000
_cell.length_b   1.000
_cell.length_c   1.000
_cell.angle_alpha   90.00
_cell.angle_beta   90.00
_cell.angle_gamma   90.00
#
_symmetry.space_group_name_H-M   'P 1'
#
loop_
_entity.id
_entity.type
_entity.pdbx_description
1 polymer ?
#
loop_
_entity_poly.entity_id
_entity_poly.type
_entity_poly.pdbx_seq_one_letter_code
_entity_poly.pdbx_strand_id
1 'polypeptide(L)'
;MEFDVCPLTAPRLARGWRPGGMQLGYLIENRIDEVYVLSAPGPLETYVPVHDTGGFDRARTPFGAYDHKLDQVKGTTGPFSSHPDELRINFNALAHPNPDLAVVFAGFDLAASRLREPLFVVPSEDVPDVCTRHRCATCGRTHWQFVANMSGHSRDRASRYQVGLAELAPSRWPSWKPRLGLLGLSTVLTEVGTFFERQFDADFLAASTGDEVLMAPAPDLFGRDRLVLSKTTRAWVSLAIKGSTATSKQVIEANVPRRTFLAHPRHYLLIQHYERDRSAFHPWTWLMSSGDFQSLATGRAQYLHFATSLNATDNRWAPFRIPTASVGAAVRDLMRTRAARRAA
;
A
#
# COMPACT_ATOMS: atom_id res chain seq x y z
N MET A 1 -18.91 9.24 -1.08
CA MET A 1 -17.83 9.99 -0.38
C MET A 1 -18.35 10.30 1.02
N GLU A 2 -18.23 9.35 1.94
CA GLU A 2 -18.56 9.56 3.36
C GLU A 2 -17.26 9.40 4.15
N PHE A 3 -16.89 10.42 4.93
CA PHE A 3 -15.60 10.47 5.60
C PHE A 3 -15.66 10.05 7.06
N ASP A 4 -14.53 9.49 7.49
CA ASP A 4 -14.26 8.75 8.71
C ASP A 4 -14.07 9.60 9.98
N VAL A 5 -14.52 10.85 9.96
CA VAL A 5 -14.31 11.81 11.04
C VAL A 5 -15.61 12.57 11.32
N CYS A 6 -16.33 12.24 12.42
CA CYS A 6 -17.45 13.08 12.89
C CYS A 6 -16.89 14.49 13.16
N PRO A 7 -17.55 15.58 12.72
CA PRO A 7 -17.02 16.96 12.72
C PRO A 7 -16.66 17.54 14.10
N LEU A 8 -16.72 16.75 15.16
CA LEU A 8 -16.40 17.10 16.55
C LEU A 8 -14.92 16.88 16.94
N THR A 9 -14.07 16.26 16.11
CA THR A 9 -12.63 16.12 16.41
C THR A 9 -11.76 17.24 15.87
N ALA A 10 -12.33 18.29 15.26
CA ALA A 10 -11.57 19.49 14.96
C ALA A 10 -11.54 20.41 16.20
N PRO A 11 -10.43 20.49 16.95
CA PRO A 11 -10.33 21.44 18.05
C PRO A 11 -10.49 22.88 17.54
N ARG A 12 -11.38 23.64 18.17
CA ARG A 12 -11.46 25.10 18.01
C ARG A 12 -10.23 25.72 18.70
N LEU A 13 -9.32 26.29 17.92
CA LEU A 13 -8.29 27.21 18.40
C LEU A 13 -8.30 28.46 17.52
N ALA A 14 -7.93 29.59 18.11
CA ALA A 14 -8.05 30.93 17.52
C ALA A 14 -7.18 31.14 16.25
N ARG A 15 -7.70 31.99 15.35
CA ARG A 15 -7.13 32.70 14.17
C ARG A 15 -6.02 32.01 13.34
N GLY A 16 -6.31 31.74 12.07
CA GLY A 16 -5.37 31.29 11.03
C GLY A 16 -5.99 30.29 10.05
N TRP A 17 -5.42 30.14 8.84
CA TRP A 17 -5.77 29.05 7.92
C TRP A 17 -5.43 27.69 8.56
N ARG A 18 -6.31 26.70 8.42
CA ARG A 18 -6.14 25.37 9.03
C ARG A 18 -6.37 24.27 7.99
N PRO A 19 -5.61 23.17 8.05
CA PRO A 19 -5.95 22.00 7.26
C PRO A 19 -7.31 21.45 7.72
N GLY A 20 -8.18 21.14 6.77
CA GLY A 20 -9.39 20.36 7.07
C GLY A 20 -9.03 18.96 7.58
N GLY A 21 -10.00 18.22 8.13
CA GLY A 21 -9.76 16.87 8.68
C GLY A 21 -9.05 15.93 7.70
N MET A 22 -9.38 16.00 6.41
CA MET A 22 -8.72 15.22 5.35
C MET A 22 -7.25 15.62 5.15
N GLN A 23 -6.97 16.93 5.08
CA GLN A 23 -5.60 17.42 4.91
C GLN A 23 -4.74 17.07 6.12
N LEU A 24 -5.32 17.10 7.32
CA LEU A 24 -4.65 16.66 8.52
C LEU A 24 -4.34 15.16 8.50
N GLY A 25 -5.32 14.31 8.14
CA GLY A 25 -5.11 12.87 7.99
C GLY A 25 -3.95 12.58 7.05
N TYR A 26 -3.96 13.18 5.86
CA TYR A 26 -2.87 13.10 4.89
C TYR A 26 -1.51 13.52 5.46
N LEU A 27 -1.43 14.63 6.22
CA LEU A 27 -0.18 15.08 6.84
C LEU A 27 0.36 14.06 7.86
N ILE A 28 -0.53 13.51 8.70
CA ILE A 28 -0.16 12.55 9.74
C ILE A 28 0.31 11.24 9.11
N GLU A 29 -0.42 10.72 8.12
CA GLU A 29 -0.05 9.51 7.39
C GLU A 29 1.35 9.62 6.77
N ASN A 30 1.64 10.72 6.07
CA ASN A 30 2.96 10.93 5.46
C ASN A 30 4.06 11.10 6.50
N ARG A 31 3.77 11.72 7.65
CA ARG A 31 4.75 11.82 8.73
C ARG A 31 5.03 10.46 9.38
N ILE A 32 4.03 9.58 9.45
CA ILE A 32 4.20 8.19 9.88
C ILE A 32 5.03 7.41 8.85
N ASP A 33 4.82 7.63 7.54
CA ASP A 33 5.67 7.04 6.49
C ASP A 33 7.15 7.41 6.69
N GLU A 34 7.43 8.69 6.95
CA GLU A 34 8.78 9.17 7.25
C GLU A 34 9.38 8.47 8.48
N VAL A 35 8.61 8.36 9.57
CA VAL A 35 9.08 7.66 10.79
C VAL A 35 9.35 6.18 10.52
N TYR A 36 8.51 5.50 9.74
CA TYR A 36 8.77 4.12 9.32
C TYR A 36 10.08 3.99 8.55
N VAL A 37 10.34 4.87 7.58
CA VAL A 37 11.56 4.84 6.78
C VAL A 37 12.80 5.14 7.63
N LEU A 38 12.71 6.11 8.56
CA LEU A 38 13.83 6.50 9.41
C LEU A 38 14.13 5.51 10.53
N SER A 39 13.12 4.79 11.04
CA SER A 39 13.29 3.77 12.09
C SER A 39 13.63 2.38 11.53
N ALA A 40 13.46 2.16 10.22
CA ALA A 40 13.74 0.88 9.59
C ALA A 40 15.25 0.59 9.53
N PRO A 41 15.68 -0.65 9.85
CA PRO A 41 17.09 -1.04 9.73
C PRO A 41 17.56 -1.17 8.26
N GLY A 42 16.67 -1.11 7.29
CA GLY A 42 16.98 -1.22 5.86
C GLY A 42 15.88 -0.64 4.98
N PRO A 43 15.94 -0.82 3.64
CA PRO A 43 14.93 -0.29 2.74
C PRO A 43 13.56 -0.91 3.01
N LEU A 44 12.57 -0.05 3.20
CA LEU A 44 11.18 -0.40 3.40
C LEU A 44 10.39 0.04 2.17
N GLU A 45 9.60 -0.87 1.62
CA GLU A 45 8.65 -0.53 0.57
C GLU A 45 7.34 -0.08 1.20
N THR A 46 6.88 1.10 0.81
CA THR A 46 5.62 1.69 1.27
C THR A 46 4.66 1.79 0.10
N TYR A 47 3.43 1.34 0.31
CA TYR A 47 2.35 1.37 -0.66
C TYR A 47 1.20 2.22 -0.13
N VAL A 48 0.68 3.08 -1.00
CA VAL A 48 -0.45 3.99 -0.77
C VAL A 48 -1.62 3.57 -1.65
N PRO A 49 -2.87 3.61 -1.17
CA PRO A 49 -4.03 3.38 -2.02
C PRO A 49 -4.06 4.33 -3.22
N VAL A 50 -4.29 3.80 -4.43
CA VAL A 50 -4.50 4.61 -5.64
C VAL A 50 -5.80 5.42 -5.53
N HIS A 51 -6.75 4.90 -4.74
CA HIS A 51 -8.03 5.52 -4.43
C HIS A 51 -8.44 5.09 -3.02
N ASP A 52 -9.08 5.97 -2.27
CA ASP A 52 -9.55 5.67 -0.92
C ASP A 52 -10.88 4.89 -0.98
N THR A 53 -10.79 3.57 -0.84
CA THR A 53 -11.94 2.66 -0.69
C THR A 53 -12.10 2.13 0.73
N GLY A 54 -11.44 2.78 1.68
CA GLY A 54 -11.35 2.36 3.07
C GLY A 54 -10.59 1.05 3.26
N GLY A 55 -10.49 0.62 4.52
CA GLY A 55 -9.82 -0.62 4.92
C GLY A 55 -8.40 -0.39 5.41
N PHE A 56 -7.52 0.16 4.57
CA PHE A 56 -6.10 0.34 4.87
C PHE A 56 -5.57 1.65 4.29
N ASP A 57 -4.88 2.44 5.10
CA ASP A 57 -4.24 3.68 4.64
C ASP A 57 -2.86 3.40 4.04
N ARG A 58 -2.14 2.38 4.55
CA ARG A 58 -0.81 2.00 4.06
C ARG A 58 -0.61 0.48 4.10
N ALA A 59 0.18 -0.02 3.16
CA ALA A 59 0.81 -1.33 3.28
C ALA A 59 2.32 -1.16 3.19
N ARG A 60 3.08 -1.89 4.01
CA ARG A 60 4.53 -1.82 4.03
C ARG A 60 5.15 -3.20 4.10
N THR A 61 6.31 -3.36 3.51
CA THR A 61 7.12 -4.59 3.63
C THR A 61 8.59 -4.25 3.54
N PRO A 62 9.45 -4.93 4.30
CA PRO A 62 10.88 -4.94 4.03
C PRO A 62 11.18 -5.24 2.56
N PHE A 63 12.12 -4.51 1.97
CA PHE A 63 12.63 -4.84 0.64
C PHE A 63 13.25 -6.25 0.66
N GLY A 64 13.00 -7.05 -0.37
CA GLY A 64 13.37 -8.47 -0.34
C GLY A 64 12.31 -9.39 0.27
N ALA A 65 11.38 -8.84 1.04
CA ALA A 65 10.28 -9.59 1.66
C ALA A 65 8.96 -9.36 0.94
N TYR A 66 7.99 -10.19 1.32
CA TYR A 66 6.58 -10.16 0.89
C TYR A 66 5.63 -10.29 2.10
N ASP A 67 6.14 -9.99 3.30
CA ASP A 67 5.39 -9.96 4.56
C ASP A 67 4.81 -8.55 4.74
N HIS A 68 3.73 -8.29 4.00
CA HIS A 68 3.05 -7.01 4.02
C HIS A 68 2.34 -6.81 5.36
N LYS A 69 2.74 -5.76 6.09
CA LYS A 69 1.98 -5.24 7.23
C LYS A 69 1.12 -4.08 6.78
N LEU A 70 -0.10 -4.03 7.29
CA LEU A 70 -1.11 -3.04 6.93
C LEU A 70 -1.27 -2.08 8.11
N ASP A 71 -1.46 -0.80 7.81
CA ASP A 71 -1.76 0.20 8.83
C ASP A 71 -3.00 1.01 8.44
N GLN A 72 -3.83 1.26 9.44
CA GLN A 72 -4.83 2.32 9.44
C GLN A 72 -4.35 3.43 10.37
N VAL A 73 -4.24 4.64 9.87
CA VAL A 73 -3.74 5.79 10.61
C VAL A 73 -4.90 6.63 11.10
N LYS A 74 -4.91 6.92 12.40
CA LYS A 74 -5.88 7.83 13.00
C LYS A 74 -5.14 8.85 13.85
N GLY A 75 -5.48 10.13 13.74
CA GLY A 75 -4.75 11.16 14.47
C GLY A 75 -5.53 12.42 14.77
N THR A 76 -4.93 13.26 15.61
CA THR A 76 -5.49 14.54 16.07
C THR A 76 -4.39 15.58 16.32
N THR A 77 -4.73 16.88 16.27
CA THR A 77 -3.77 18.01 16.24
C THR A 77 -3.43 18.63 17.59
N GLY A 78 -3.85 18.02 18.68
CA GLY A 78 -3.45 18.53 19.97
C GLY A 78 -4.04 17.74 21.11
N PRO A 79 -3.46 17.90 22.30
CA PRO A 79 -4.21 17.52 23.46
C PRO A 79 -5.40 18.45 23.66
N PHE A 80 -6.45 17.93 24.26
CA PHE A 80 -7.55 18.76 24.73
C PHE A 80 -6.98 19.68 25.82
N SER A 81 -7.28 20.99 25.79
CA SER A 81 -6.69 21.97 26.70
C SER A 81 -6.91 21.64 28.19
N SER A 82 -7.94 20.85 28.50
CA SER A 82 -8.21 20.33 29.84
C SER A 82 -7.41 19.07 30.22
N HIS A 83 -6.81 18.37 29.25
CA HIS A 83 -6.08 17.11 29.41
C HIS A 83 -4.84 17.09 28.48
N PRO A 84 -3.79 17.87 28.78
CA PRO A 84 -2.59 18.03 27.93
C PRO A 84 -1.86 16.72 27.60
N ASP A 85 -2.00 15.72 28.48
CA ASP A 85 -1.35 14.42 28.37
C ASP A 85 -2.26 13.35 27.76
N GLU A 86 -3.49 13.69 27.36
CA GLU A 86 -4.43 12.74 26.78
C GLU A 86 -4.52 12.87 25.25
N LEU A 87 -4.42 11.72 24.58
CA LEU A 87 -4.76 11.57 23.16
C LEU A 87 -6.17 11.02 23.07
N ARG A 88 -7.08 11.78 22.44
CA ARG A 88 -8.46 11.36 22.19
C ARG A 88 -8.82 11.49 20.72
N ILE A 89 -9.22 10.37 20.12
CA ILE A 89 -9.49 10.25 18.68
C ILE A 89 -10.81 9.51 18.48
N ASN A 90 -11.71 10.12 17.70
CA ASN A 90 -12.95 9.48 17.27
C ASN A 90 -12.83 9.07 15.80
N PHE A 91 -13.25 7.85 15.48
CA PHE A 91 -13.15 7.28 14.13
C PHE A 91 -14.28 6.25 13.90
N ASN A 92 -14.54 5.91 12.64
CA ASN A 92 -15.51 4.84 12.34
C ASN A 92 -14.94 3.45 12.65
N ALA A 93 -15.82 2.48 12.85
CA ALA A 93 -15.41 1.11 13.11
C ALA A 93 -14.53 0.55 11.99
N LEU A 94 -13.52 -0.23 12.35
CA LEU A 94 -12.83 -1.07 11.37
C LEU A 94 -13.81 -2.09 10.82
N ALA A 95 -14.01 -2.09 9.50
CA ALA A 95 -14.92 -3.01 8.85
C ALA A 95 -14.38 -4.46 8.85
N HIS A 96 -13.06 -4.63 8.77
CA HIS A 96 -12.42 -5.94 8.57
C HIS A 96 -11.11 -6.07 9.39
N PRO A 97 -11.16 -6.61 10.62
CA PRO A 97 -9.95 -6.95 11.38
C PRO A 97 -9.05 -7.93 10.62
N ASN A 98 -7.74 -7.74 10.73
CA ASN A 98 -6.72 -8.55 10.06
C ASN A 98 -5.47 -8.63 10.97
N PRO A 99 -4.85 -9.81 11.17
CA PRO A 99 -3.67 -9.96 12.03
C PRO A 99 -2.46 -9.14 11.56
N ASP A 100 -2.37 -8.84 10.26
CA ASP A 100 -1.32 -7.98 9.71
C ASP A 100 -1.68 -6.49 9.78
N LEU A 101 -2.92 -6.14 10.12
CA LEU A 101 -3.41 -4.78 10.27
C LEU A 101 -3.22 -4.27 11.70
N ALA A 102 -2.58 -3.11 11.83
CA ALA A 102 -2.60 -2.30 13.04
C ALA A 102 -3.31 -0.96 12.80
N VAL A 103 -3.90 -0.39 13.85
CA VAL A 103 -4.30 1.01 13.89
C VAL A 103 -3.19 1.79 14.59
N VAL A 104 -2.63 2.77 13.90
CA VAL A 104 -1.63 3.70 14.42
C VAL A 104 -2.35 4.96 14.88
N PHE A 105 -2.45 5.16 16.19
CA PHE A 105 -2.99 6.38 16.78
C PHE A 105 -1.88 7.38 17.06
N ALA A 106 -2.03 8.60 16.55
CA ALA A 106 -1.01 9.62 16.62
C ALA A 106 -1.53 10.99 17.05
N GLY A 107 -0.79 11.65 17.94
CA GLY A 107 -0.90 13.08 18.16
C GLY A 107 0.00 13.84 17.19
N PHE A 108 -0.45 14.97 16.68
CA PHE A 108 0.34 15.84 15.80
C PHE A 108 0.41 17.25 16.38
N ASP A 109 1.60 17.80 16.51
CA ASP A 109 1.84 19.19 16.89
C ASP A 109 1.89 20.04 15.63
N LEU A 110 0.85 20.84 15.39
CA LEU A 110 0.78 21.72 14.22
C LEU A 110 1.85 22.83 14.25
N ALA A 111 2.19 23.35 15.42
CA ALA A 111 3.14 24.46 15.54
C ALA A 111 4.56 23.98 15.24
N ALA A 112 4.92 22.82 15.78
CA ALA A 112 6.22 22.19 15.52
C ALA A 112 6.25 21.31 14.25
N SER A 113 5.11 21.14 13.57
CA SER A 113 4.96 20.30 12.36
C SER A 113 5.52 18.88 12.52
N ARG A 114 5.26 18.25 13.68
CA ARG A 114 5.81 16.93 14.04
C ARG A 114 4.81 16.05 14.77
N LEU A 115 5.05 14.74 14.74
CA LEU A 115 4.32 13.78 15.58
C LEU A 115 4.69 13.97 17.05
N ARG A 116 3.73 13.75 17.93
CA ARG A 116 3.94 13.63 19.37
C ARG A 116 4.25 12.17 19.70
N GLU A 117 5.23 11.97 20.57
CA GLU A 117 5.61 10.66 21.08
C GLU A 117 4.98 10.43 22.46
N PRO A 118 4.54 9.20 22.80
CA PRO A 118 4.55 7.98 22.00
C PRO A 118 3.46 7.94 20.91
N LEU A 119 3.66 7.08 19.90
CA LEU A 119 2.57 6.59 19.07
C LEU A 119 1.89 5.41 19.77
N PHE A 120 0.67 5.06 19.38
CA PHE A 120 0.04 3.81 19.81
C PHE A 120 -0.21 2.92 18.60
N VAL A 121 0.42 1.75 18.59
CA VAL A 121 0.31 0.77 17.50
C VAL A 121 -0.50 -0.41 17.99
N VAL A 122 -1.81 -0.37 17.72
CA VAL A 122 -2.77 -1.34 18.24
C VAL A 122 -3.12 -2.35 17.15
N PRO A 123 -2.87 -3.66 17.31
CA PRO A 123 -3.37 -4.67 16.39
C PRO A 123 -4.87 -4.51 16.19
N SER A 124 -5.37 -4.67 14.96
CA SER A 124 -6.77 -4.41 14.65
C SER A 124 -7.75 -5.27 15.45
N GLU A 125 -7.32 -6.46 15.86
CA GLU A 125 -8.07 -7.40 16.70
C GLU A 125 -8.21 -6.91 18.16
N ASP A 126 -7.29 -6.05 18.62
CA ASP A 126 -7.24 -5.52 19.98
C ASP A 126 -7.92 -4.14 20.12
N VAL A 127 -8.30 -3.49 19.00
CA VAL A 127 -9.02 -2.21 18.98
C VAL A 127 -10.29 -2.24 19.86
N PRO A 128 -11.10 -3.31 19.86
CA PRO A 128 -12.19 -3.51 20.81
C PRO A 128 -11.87 -3.30 22.28
N ASP A 129 -10.67 -3.64 22.72
CA ASP A 129 -10.30 -3.64 24.13
C ASP A 129 -9.85 -2.27 24.63
N VAL A 130 -9.26 -1.47 23.74
CA VAL A 130 -8.69 -0.16 24.05
C VAL A 130 -9.57 1.02 23.64
N CYS A 131 -10.66 0.76 22.91
CA CYS A 131 -11.57 1.80 22.46
C CYS A 131 -12.99 1.61 23.03
N THR A 132 -13.74 2.71 23.12
CA THR A 132 -15.16 2.69 23.51
C THR A 132 -16.05 3.10 22.34
N ARG A 133 -17.27 2.58 22.29
CA ARG A 133 -18.26 2.99 21.29
C ARG A 133 -19.15 4.08 21.87
N HIS A 134 -19.36 5.15 21.12
CA HIS A 134 -20.28 6.22 21.50
C HIS A 134 -21.11 6.65 20.29
N ARG A 135 -22.34 7.10 20.54
CA ARG A 135 -23.19 7.68 19.51
C ARG A 135 -22.88 9.17 19.39
N CYS A 136 -22.39 9.64 18.24
CA CYS A 136 -22.15 11.08 17.99
C CYS A 136 -23.51 11.78 17.95
N ALA A 137 -23.77 12.68 18.91
CA ALA A 137 -25.03 13.40 19.03
C ALA A 137 -25.34 14.26 17.79
N THR A 138 -24.32 14.67 17.04
CA THR A 138 -24.44 15.53 15.86
C THR A 138 -24.84 14.76 14.59
N CYS A 139 -24.20 13.62 14.31
CA CYS A 139 -24.46 12.87 13.07
C CYS A 139 -25.31 11.60 13.30
N GLY A 140 -25.63 11.28 14.55
CA GLY A 140 -26.44 10.11 14.95
C GLY A 140 -25.74 8.76 14.80
N ARG A 141 -24.51 8.71 14.25
CA ARG A 141 -23.74 7.48 14.01
C ARG A 141 -22.97 7.03 15.24
N THR A 142 -22.68 5.74 15.31
CA THR A 142 -21.79 5.17 16.33
C THR A 142 -20.35 5.28 15.86
N HIS A 143 -19.51 5.91 16.67
CA HIS A 143 -18.06 5.98 16.46
C HIS A 143 -17.33 5.22 17.55
N TRP A 144 -16.14 4.79 17.19
CA TRP A 144 -15.14 4.33 18.13
C TRP A 144 -14.37 5.53 18.64
N GLN A 145 -14.06 5.50 19.93
CA GLN A 145 -13.25 6.50 20.61
C GLN A 145 -12.06 5.81 21.26
N PHE A 146 -10.88 6.21 20.82
CA PHE A 146 -9.62 5.87 21.46
C PHE A 146 -9.26 6.99 22.44
N VAL A 147 -8.92 6.62 23.68
CA VAL A 147 -8.40 7.53 24.71
C VAL A 147 -7.18 6.88 25.33
N ALA A 148 -6.06 7.59 25.31
CA ALA A 148 -4.83 7.11 25.92
C ALA A 148 -4.04 8.25 26.55
N ASN A 149 -3.32 7.96 27.62
CA ASN A 149 -2.38 8.86 28.24
C ASN A 149 -1.00 8.73 27.55
N MET A 150 -0.43 9.87 27.18
CA MET A 150 0.85 10.00 26.47
C MET A 150 2.06 9.79 27.38
N SER A 151 1.88 9.70 28.71
CA SER A 151 2.96 9.42 29.65
C SER A 151 3.46 7.99 29.52
N GLY A 152 4.79 7.81 29.48
CA GLY A 152 5.45 6.50 29.51
C GLY A 152 5.26 5.72 30.82
N HIS A 153 4.65 6.32 31.84
CA HIS A 153 4.29 5.67 33.11
C HIS A 153 2.80 5.35 33.22
N SER A 154 2.03 5.56 32.15
CA SER A 154 0.60 5.24 32.14
C SER A 154 0.33 3.76 32.39
N ARG A 155 -0.78 3.49 33.08
CA ARG A 155 -1.34 2.15 33.29
C ARG A 155 -2.74 2.01 32.68
N ASP A 156 -3.10 2.89 31.75
CA ASP A 156 -4.35 2.75 31.01
C ASP A 156 -4.33 1.52 30.08
N ARG A 157 -5.48 1.22 29.46
CA ARG A 157 -5.63 0.02 28.61
C ARG A 157 -4.71 0.04 27.38
N ALA A 158 -4.32 1.22 26.91
CA ALA A 158 -3.53 1.42 25.71
C ALA A 158 -2.02 1.50 25.98
N SER A 159 -1.58 1.60 27.25
CA SER A 159 -0.17 1.80 27.60
C SER A 159 0.75 0.72 27.06
N ARG A 160 0.29 -0.54 26.96
CA ARG A 160 1.04 -1.67 26.38
C ARG A 160 1.31 -1.55 24.88
N TYR A 161 0.63 -0.64 24.19
CA TYR A 161 0.78 -0.38 22.75
C TYR A 161 1.56 0.90 22.45
N GLN A 162 2.13 1.56 23.47
CA GLN A 162 3.00 2.71 23.27
C GLN A 162 4.27 2.29 22.53
N VAL A 163 4.58 3.02 21.47
CA VAL A 163 5.77 2.79 20.63
C VAL A 163 6.46 4.12 20.40
N GLY A 164 7.77 4.17 20.69
CA GLY A 164 8.59 5.32 20.34
C GLY A 164 8.76 5.48 18.83
N LEU A 165 9.04 6.69 18.34
CA LEU A 165 9.22 6.95 16.92
C LEU A 165 10.36 6.11 16.34
N ALA A 166 11.47 5.96 17.08
CA ALA A 166 12.61 5.12 16.68
C ALA A 166 12.31 3.61 16.71
N GLU A 167 11.24 3.19 17.37
CA GLU A 167 10.85 1.79 17.56
C GLU A 167 9.73 1.37 16.61
N LEU A 168 9.18 2.29 15.80
CA LEU A 168 8.02 2.04 14.97
C LEU A 168 8.22 0.87 14.00
N ALA A 169 9.24 0.92 13.13
CA ALA A 169 9.52 -0.20 12.23
C ALA A 169 9.97 -1.48 12.98
N PRO A 170 10.89 -1.43 13.97
CA PRO A 170 11.25 -2.60 14.78
C PRO A 170 10.05 -3.28 15.47
N SER A 171 9.04 -2.52 15.91
CA SER A 171 7.84 -3.07 16.55
C SER A 171 7.00 -3.93 15.60
N ARG A 172 7.01 -3.61 14.29
CA ARG A 172 6.27 -4.35 13.27
C ARG A 172 7.06 -5.52 12.70
N TRP A 173 8.39 -5.40 12.64
CA TRP A 173 9.28 -6.45 12.14
C TRP A 173 10.47 -6.71 13.07
N PRO A 174 10.26 -7.26 14.27
CA PRO A 174 11.30 -7.42 15.28
C PRO A 174 12.43 -8.38 14.84
N SER A 175 12.14 -9.29 13.91
CA SER A 175 13.11 -10.27 13.39
C SER A 175 13.73 -9.87 12.05
N TRP A 176 13.46 -8.67 11.53
CA TRP A 176 13.98 -8.27 10.23
C TRP A 176 15.48 -7.98 10.31
N LYS A 177 16.24 -8.78 9.56
CA LYS A 177 17.66 -8.57 9.28
C LYS A 177 17.82 -8.12 7.83
N PRO A 178 18.23 -6.86 7.56
CA PRO A 178 18.37 -6.35 6.21
C PRO A 178 19.37 -7.19 5.39
N ARG A 179 19.00 -7.55 4.16
CA ARG A 179 19.93 -8.15 3.20
C ARG A 179 20.60 -7.02 2.42
N LEU A 180 21.70 -6.50 2.97
CA LEU A 180 22.45 -5.36 2.40
C LEU A 180 22.94 -5.59 0.96
N GLY A 181 23.06 -6.84 0.50
CA GLY A 181 23.52 -7.18 -0.85
C GLY A 181 22.51 -6.94 -1.99
N LEU A 182 21.26 -6.56 -1.69
CA LEU A 182 20.20 -6.33 -2.70
C LEU A 182 19.94 -4.84 -2.99
N LEU A 183 20.75 -3.91 -2.47
CA LEU A 183 20.55 -2.47 -2.62
C LEU A 183 20.73 -1.98 -4.07
N GLY A 184 19.69 -2.09 -4.88
CA GLY A 184 19.62 -1.47 -6.20
C GLY A 184 18.36 -0.66 -6.33
N LEU A 185 18.40 0.64 -6.07
CA LEU A 185 17.28 1.54 -6.41
C LEU A 185 17.12 1.60 -7.93
N SER A 186 15.88 1.62 -8.43
CA SER A 186 15.62 1.89 -9.84
C SER A 186 16.00 3.34 -10.18
N THR A 187 16.61 3.54 -11.34
CA THR A 187 17.05 4.86 -11.85
C THR A 187 16.37 5.20 -13.18
N VAL A 188 15.24 4.58 -13.51
CA VAL A 188 14.58 4.72 -14.83
C VAL A 188 13.67 5.96 -14.87
N LEU A 189 13.72 6.67 -15.99
CA LEU A 189 12.86 7.82 -16.33
C LEU A 189 11.37 7.46 -16.17
N THR A 190 10.71 8.16 -15.26
CA THR A 190 9.44 7.83 -14.60
C THR A 190 8.20 7.89 -15.51
N GLU A 191 8.25 8.64 -16.61
CA GLU A 191 7.04 9.02 -17.36
C GLU A 191 6.44 7.88 -18.21
N VAL A 192 7.28 7.09 -18.89
CA VAL A 192 6.79 6.00 -19.76
C VAL A 192 6.25 4.83 -18.94
N GLY A 193 6.90 4.48 -17.83
CA GLY A 193 6.41 3.44 -16.92
C GLY A 193 5.04 3.80 -16.32
N THR A 194 4.92 5.04 -15.84
CA THR A 194 3.68 5.57 -15.26
C THR A 194 2.49 5.43 -16.22
N PHE A 195 2.66 5.65 -17.53
CA PHE A 195 1.57 5.51 -18.50
C PHE A 195 0.93 4.11 -18.48
N PHE A 196 1.73 3.05 -18.51
CA PHE A 196 1.26 1.67 -18.50
C PHE A 196 0.61 1.30 -17.15
N GLU A 197 1.22 1.76 -16.06
CA GLU A 197 0.67 1.54 -14.74
C GLU A 197 -0.68 2.23 -14.53
N ARG A 198 -0.86 3.45 -15.06
CA ARG A 198 -2.13 4.18 -15.01
C ARG A 198 -3.20 3.53 -15.87
N GLN A 199 -2.84 2.97 -17.02
CA GLN A 199 -3.77 2.14 -17.80
C GLN A 199 -4.24 0.94 -16.98
N PHE A 200 -3.31 0.22 -16.35
CA PHE A 200 -3.66 -0.89 -15.47
C PHE A 200 -4.57 -0.45 -14.32
N ASP A 201 -4.29 0.70 -13.68
CA ASP A 201 -5.14 1.25 -12.62
C ASP A 201 -6.58 1.39 -13.11
N ALA A 202 -6.79 2.01 -14.28
CA ALA A 202 -8.12 2.18 -14.86
C ALA A 202 -8.83 0.85 -15.13
N ASP A 203 -8.14 -0.11 -15.76
CA ASP A 203 -8.71 -1.42 -16.09
C ASP A 203 -9.04 -2.24 -14.83
N PHE A 204 -8.19 -2.19 -13.81
CA PHE A 204 -8.41 -2.89 -12.55
C PHE A 204 -9.58 -2.28 -11.77
N LEU A 205 -9.62 -0.94 -11.66
CA LEU A 205 -10.71 -0.25 -10.97
C LEU A 205 -12.07 -0.49 -11.63
N ALA A 206 -12.11 -0.53 -12.97
CA ALA A 206 -13.32 -0.88 -13.71
C ALA A 206 -13.80 -2.32 -13.45
N ALA A 207 -12.89 -3.24 -13.14
CA ALA A 207 -13.19 -4.65 -12.85
C ALA A 207 -13.38 -4.95 -11.34
N SER A 208 -13.10 -3.98 -10.46
CA SER A 208 -13.12 -4.16 -9.00
C SER A 208 -14.55 -4.31 -8.48
N THR A 209 -14.71 -5.11 -7.42
CA THR A 209 -16.01 -5.38 -6.79
C THR A 209 -16.24 -4.55 -5.52
N GLY A 210 -15.21 -3.83 -5.08
CA GLY A 210 -15.22 -3.04 -3.86
C GLY A 210 -14.63 -3.76 -2.65
N ASP A 211 -14.26 -5.05 -2.76
CA ASP A 211 -13.44 -5.75 -1.76
C ASP A 211 -11.94 -5.46 -1.94
N GLU A 212 -11.53 -5.19 -3.17
CA GLU A 212 -10.13 -5.01 -3.55
C GLU A 212 -9.64 -3.57 -3.28
N VAL A 213 -8.47 -3.46 -2.66
CA VAL A 213 -7.72 -2.20 -2.50
C VAL A 213 -6.51 -2.28 -3.42
N LEU A 214 -6.46 -1.37 -4.40
CA LEU A 214 -5.33 -1.18 -5.29
C LEU A 214 -4.38 -0.13 -4.70
N MET A 215 -3.13 -0.51 -4.48
CA MET A 215 -2.09 0.34 -3.95
C MET A 215 -0.91 0.49 -4.92
N ALA A 216 -0.30 1.67 -4.90
CA ALA A 216 0.91 2.01 -5.63
C ALA A 216 2.07 2.29 -4.66
N PRO A 217 3.31 1.95 -5.03
CA PRO A 217 4.48 2.24 -4.21
C PRO A 217 4.73 3.76 -4.12
N ALA A 218 5.19 4.22 -2.96
CA ALA A 218 5.54 5.60 -2.69
C ALA A 218 6.78 5.65 -1.75
N PRO A 219 7.98 5.91 -2.28
CA PRO A 219 8.33 6.11 -3.69
C PRO A 219 8.45 4.79 -4.48
N ASP A 220 8.28 4.86 -5.81
CA ASP A 220 8.44 3.72 -6.71
C ASP A 220 9.92 3.44 -7.04
N LEU A 221 10.60 2.72 -6.15
CA LEU A 221 12.05 2.48 -6.27
C LEU A 221 12.44 1.01 -6.46
N PHE A 222 11.52 0.09 -6.19
CA PHE A 222 11.83 -1.32 -5.93
C PHE A 222 11.31 -2.28 -7.01
N GLY A 223 10.84 -1.74 -8.15
CA GLY A 223 10.43 -2.52 -9.31
C GLY A 223 9.14 -3.32 -9.12
N ARG A 224 8.38 -3.01 -8.06
CA ARG A 224 7.06 -3.55 -7.75
C ARG A 224 6.06 -2.42 -7.85
N ASP A 225 5.37 -2.37 -8.97
CA ASP A 225 4.67 -1.18 -9.41
C ASP A 225 3.24 -1.15 -8.83
N ARG A 226 2.60 -2.29 -8.53
CA ARG A 226 1.29 -2.32 -7.85
C ARG A 226 1.14 -3.44 -6.84
N LEU A 227 0.34 -3.20 -5.80
CA LEU A 227 -0.09 -4.18 -4.82
C LEU A 227 -1.63 -4.18 -4.74
N VAL A 228 -2.24 -5.33 -4.95
CA VAL A 228 -3.69 -5.54 -4.78
C VAL A 228 -3.89 -6.33 -3.50
N LEU A 229 -4.78 -5.85 -2.63
CA LEU A 229 -5.14 -6.47 -1.36
C LEU A 229 -6.65 -6.70 -1.30
N SER A 230 -7.08 -7.81 -0.69
CA SER A 230 -8.49 -8.04 -0.37
C SER A 230 -8.76 -7.59 1.07
N LYS A 231 -9.81 -6.77 1.26
CA LYS A 231 -10.24 -6.32 2.59
C LYS A 231 -10.72 -7.49 3.45
N THR A 232 -11.41 -8.45 2.85
CA THR A 232 -12.03 -9.57 3.57
C THR A 232 -11.15 -10.81 3.69
N THR A 233 -10.50 -11.22 2.60
CA THR A 233 -9.84 -12.55 2.53
C THR A 233 -8.36 -12.53 2.89
N ARG A 234 -7.76 -11.34 3.04
CA ARG A 234 -6.31 -11.15 3.24
C ARG A 234 -5.47 -11.66 2.06
N ALA A 235 -6.10 -11.99 0.93
CA ALA A 235 -5.39 -12.30 -0.29
C ALA A 235 -4.64 -11.05 -0.76
N TRP A 236 -3.51 -11.27 -1.42
CA TRP A 236 -2.74 -10.21 -2.04
C TRP A 236 -2.00 -10.71 -3.27
N VAL A 237 -1.80 -9.81 -4.23
CA VAL A 237 -1.02 -9.99 -5.46
C VAL A 237 -0.21 -8.72 -5.68
N SER A 238 1.07 -8.85 -5.99
CA SER A 238 1.90 -7.73 -6.43
C SER A 238 2.27 -7.86 -7.91
N LEU A 239 2.44 -6.73 -8.56
CA LEU A 239 2.68 -6.63 -10.00
C LEU A 239 3.94 -5.82 -10.28
N ALA A 240 4.75 -6.28 -11.23
CA ALA A 240 5.69 -5.46 -11.97
C ALA A 240 5.12 -5.25 -13.37
N ILE A 241 4.77 -4.01 -13.69
CA ILE A 241 4.18 -3.56 -14.93
C ILE A 241 5.30 -2.99 -15.81
N LYS A 242 5.43 -3.53 -17.01
CA LYS A 242 6.40 -3.04 -17.99
C LYS A 242 5.70 -2.86 -19.31
N GLY A 243 6.03 -1.78 -20.00
CA GLY A 243 5.47 -1.53 -21.30
C GLY A 243 6.47 -1.00 -22.29
N SER A 244 6.13 -1.14 -23.55
CA SER A 244 6.90 -0.61 -24.66
C SER A 244 5.99 0.08 -25.67
N THR A 245 6.58 1.01 -26.40
CA THR A 245 6.00 1.60 -27.60
C THR A 245 6.94 1.27 -28.76
N ALA A 246 6.53 0.44 -29.70
CA ALA A 246 7.36 0.17 -30.88
C ALA A 246 7.26 1.36 -31.84
N THR A 247 8.38 1.72 -32.47
CA THR A 247 8.40 2.75 -33.52
C THR A 247 9.08 2.29 -34.82
N SER A 248 9.52 1.04 -34.93
CA SER A 248 10.11 0.53 -36.20
C SER A 248 10.32 -0.98 -36.30
N LYS A 249 10.29 -1.72 -35.18
CA LYS A 249 10.45 -3.19 -35.15
C LYS A 249 9.14 -3.80 -34.69
N GLN A 250 8.65 -4.83 -35.39
CA GLN A 250 7.45 -5.59 -34.99
C GLN A 250 7.69 -6.44 -33.73
N VAL A 251 8.39 -5.92 -32.72
CA VAL A 251 8.84 -6.63 -31.53
C VAL A 251 8.40 -5.84 -30.30
N ILE A 252 7.80 -6.55 -29.36
CA ILE A 252 7.50 -6.08 -28.01
C ILE A 252 8.66 -6.51 -27.13
N GLU A 253 9.31 -5.56 -26.48
CA GLU A 253 10.45 -5.82 -25.58
C GLU A 253 10.20 -5.19 -24.22
N ALA A 254 10.67 -5.85 -23.16
CA ALA A 254 10.70 -5.28 -21.82
C ALA A 254 11.96 -5.74 -21.08
N ASN A 255 12.65 -4.79 -20.46
CA ASN A 255 13.81 -5.05 -19.61
C ASN A 255 13.43 -4.94 -18.14
N VAL A 256 13.66 -6.01 -17.38
CA VAL A 256 13.40 -6.06 -15.95
C VAL A 256 14.75 -6.06 -15.22
N PRO A 257 15.07 -5.02 -14.43
CA PRO A 257 16.36 -4.95 -13.72
C PRO A 257 16.49 -6.08 -12.72
N ARG A 258 17.58 -6.86 -12.79
CA ARG A 258 17.83 -7.97 -11.86
C ARG A 258 17.98 -7.52 -10.41
N ARG A 259 18.45 -6.28 -10.19
CA ARG A 259 18.71 -5.72 -8.85
C ARG A 259 17.44 -5.46 -8.02
N THR A 260 16.31 -5.23 -8.69
CA THR A 260 15.00 -5.03 -8.05
C THR A 260 14.08 -6.24 -8.24
N PHE A 261 14.47 -7.23 -9.03
CA PHE A 261 13.64 -8.37 -9.35
C PHE A 261 13.78 -9.47 -8.31
N LEU A 262 12.67 -9.79 -7.65
CA LEU A 262 12.58 -10.85 -6.65
C LEU A 262 11.42 -11.75 -7.02
N ALA A 263 11.70 -13.01 -7.34
CA ALA A 263 10.64 -13.95 -7.68
C ALA A 263 9.87 -14.34 -6.42
N HIS A 264 8.54 -14.38 -6.54
CA HIS A 264 7.64 -14.82 -5.49
C HIS A 264 6.34 -15.39 -6.09
N PRO A 265 5.73 -16.44 -5.51
CA PRO A 265 4.53 -17.05 -6.05
C PRO A 265 3.31 -16.13 -6.20
N ARG A 266 3.30 -14.98 -5.52
CA ARG A 266 2.24 -13.95 -5.59
C ARG A 266 2.69 -12.65 -6.26
N HIS A 267 3.90 -12.64 -6.81
CA HIS A 267 4.41 -11.53 -7.60
C HIS A 267 4.34 -11.90 -9.08
N TYR A 268 3.72 -11.05 -9.89
CA TYR A 268 3.43 -11.29 -11.30
C TYR A 268 4.03 -10.17 -12.15
N LEU A 269 4.35 -10.49 -13.42
CA LEU A 269 4.71 -9.48 -14.41
C LEU A 269 3.55 -9.27 -15.36
N LEU A 270 3.27 -7.99 -15.62
CA LEU A 270 2.33 -7.52 -16.63
C LEU A 270 3.11 -6.81 -17.73
N ILE A 271 3.17 -7.39 -18.93
CA ILE A 271 3.84 -6.80 -20.09
C ILE A 271 2.81 -6.26 -21.07
N GLN A 272 2.76 -4.94 -21.23
CA GLN A 272 1.83 -4.24 -22.10
C GLN A 272 2.54 -3.63 -23.30
N HIS A 273 1.78 -3.36 -24.37
CA HIS A 273 2.30 -2.68 -25.54
C HIS A 273 1.30 -1.65 -26.04
N TYR A 274 1.79 -0.46 -26.37
CA TYR A 274 0.98 0.62 -26.93
C TYR A 274 1.41 0.91 -28.37
N GLU A 275 0.48 0.70 -29.30
CA GLU A 275 0.65 0.93 -30.72
C GLU A 275 0.36 2.40 -31.04
N ARG A 276 1.42 3.22 -31.13
CA ARG A 276 1.28 4.68 -31.32
C ARG A 276 0.47 5.04 -32.56
N ASP A 277 0.71 4.34 -33.67
CA ASP A 277 0.04 4.61 -34.95
C ASP A 277 -1.47 4.37 -34.89
N ARG A 278 -1.91 3.42 -34.05
CA ARG A 278 -3.33 3.13 -33.82
C ARG A 278 -3.91 3.89 -32.64
N SER A 279 -3.06 4.59 -31.87
CA SER A 279 -3.41 5.21 -30.60
C SER A 279 -4.19 4.27 -29.68
N ALA A 280 -3.75 3.02 -29.61
CA ALA A 280 -4.43 1.96 -28.88
C ALA A 280 -3.42 0.99 -28.25
N PHE A 281 -3.82 0.36 -27.15
CA PHE A 281 -3.10 -0.78 -26.63
C PHE A 281 -3.24 -1.97 -27.57
N HIS A 282 -2.16 -2.75 -27.69
CA HIS A 282 -2.18 -3.99 -28.43
C HIS A 282 -3.28 -4.91 -27.86
N PRO A 283 -4.02 -5.68 -28.68
CA PRO A 283 -5.15 -6.51 -28.21
C PRO A 283 -4.75 -7.58 -27.17
N TRP A 284 -3.47 -7.92 -27.15
CA TRP A 284 -2.91 -8.92 -26.25
C TRP A 284 -1.87 -8.32 -25.31
N THR A 285 -1.93 -8.74 -24.06
CA THR A 285 -1.01 -8.44 -22.97
C THR A 285 -0.53 -9.76 -22.36
N TRP A 286 0.62 -9.76 -21.68
CA TRP A 286 1.14 -10.97 -21.02
C TRP A 286 1.10 -10.80 -19.51
N LEU A 287 0.46 -11.75 -18.82
CA LEU A 287 0.39 -11.82 -17.37
C LEU A 287 0.92 -13.18 -16.91
N MET A 288 2.04 -13.17 -16.20
CA MET A 288 2.75 -14.39 -15.77
C MET A 288 3.28 -14.26 -14.36
N SER A 289 3.48 -15.40 -13.68
CA SER A 289 4.14 -15.36 -12.39
C SER A 289 5.61 -14.95 -12.57
N SER A 290 6.18 -14.31 -11.56
CA SER A 290 7.60 -13.95 -11.55
C SER A 290 8.52 -15.16 -11.64
N GLY A 291 8.10 -16.32 -11.14
CA GLY A 291 8.83 -17.58 -11.31
C GLY A 291 8.88 -18.03 -12.78
N ASP A 292 7.71 -18.06 -13.45
CA ASP A 292 7.64 -18.43 -14.87
C ASP A 292 8.46 -17.46 -15.74
N PHE A 293 8.36 -16.16 -15.45
CA PHE A 293 9.18 -15.16 -16.13
C PHE A 293 10.67 -15.42 -15.93
N GLN A 294 11.12 -15.66 -14.70
CA GLN A 294 12.52 -15.92 -14.40
C GLN A 294 13.05 -17.15 -15.15
N SER A 295 12.23 -18.20 -15.29
CA SER A 295 12.60 -19.42 -16.00
C SER A 295 12.69 -19.25 -17.52
N LEU A 296 11.88 -18.37 -18.10
CA LEU A 296 11.78 -18.20 -19.56
C LEU A 296 12.58 -17.03 -20.12
N ALA A 297 12.81 -16.01 -19.29
CA ALA A 297 13.52 -14.80 -19.68
C ALA A 297 14.99 -15.13 -19.99
N THR A 298 15.44 -14.69 -21.17
CA THR A 298 16.87 -14.63 -21.47
C THR A 298 17.43 -13.35 -20.85
N GLY A 299 18.73 -13.27 -20.56
CA GLY A 299 19.24 -12.06 -19.93
C GLY A 299 20.74 -11.88 -20.05
N ARG A 300 21.15 -10.61 -20.06
CA ARG A 300 22.52 -10.19 -19.75
C ARG A 300 22.67 -10.12 -18.22
N ALA A 301 23.90 -9.92 -17.72
CA ALA A 301 24.19 -9.90 -16.28
C ALA A 301 23.29 -8.95 -15.46
N GLN A 302 22.76 -7.88 -16.05
CA GLN A 302 22.01 -6.83 -15.34
C GLN A 302 20.48 -6.88 -15.51
N TYR A 303 19.96 -7.58 -16.52
CA TYR A 303 18.53 -7.56 -16.86
C TYR A 303 18.01 -8.96 -17.19
N LEU A 304 16.74 -9.19 -16.84
CA LEU A 304 15.91 -10.22 -17.43
C LEU A 304 15.13 -9.60 -18.59
N HIS A 305 15.14 -10.24 -19.74
CA HIS A 305 14.61 -9.71 -20.98
C HIS A 305 13.38 -10.49 -21.46
N PHE A 306 12.30 -9.76 -21.66
CA PHE A 306 11.14 -10.20 -22.43
C PHE A 306 11.30 -9.71 -23.86
N ALA A 307 11.13 -10.60 -24.84
CA ALA A 307 10.94 -10.21 -26.22
C ALA A 307 10.01 -11.16 -26.95
N THR A 308 9.10 -10.61 -27.75
CA THR A 308 8.24 -11.35 -28.67
C THR A 308 7.88 -10.51 -29.88
N SER A 309 7.55 -11.14 -31.01
CA SER A 309 7.03 -10.45 -32.19
C SER A 309 5.53 -10.16 -32.02
N LEU A 310 5.06 -9.01 -32.52
CA LEU A 310 3.65 -8.60 -32.50
C LEU A 310 2.73 -9.65 -33.15
N ASN A 311 3.23 -10.33 -34.18
CA ASN A 311 2.46 -11.27 -34.99
C ASN A 311 2.74 -12.75 -34.65
N ALA A 312 3.66 -13.03 -33.72
CA ALA A 312 3.99 -14.42 -33.37
C ALA A 312 2.92 -15.02 -32.45
N THR A 313 2.12 -15.93 -32.98
CA THR A 313 1.12 -16.68 -32.20
C THR A 313 1.71 -17.85 -31.43
N ASP A 314 2.83 -18.40 -31.90
CA ASP A 314 3.55 -19.49 -31.27
C ASP A 314 4.94 -19.01 -30.80
N ASN A 315 5.05 -18.77 -29.50
CA ASN A 315 6.29 -18.36 -28.86
C ASN A 315 6.25 -18.80 -27.38
N ARG A 316 7.42 -18.77 -26.71
CA ARG A 316 7.54 -19.20 -25.29
C ARG A 316 6.61 -18.47 -24.31
N TRP A 317 6.11 -17.29 -24.70
CA TRP A 317 5.22 -16.46 -23.89
C TRP A 317 3.74 -16.67 -24.21
N ALA A 318 3.40 -17.42 -25.27
CA ALA A 318 2.03 -17.65 -25.70
C ALA A 318 1.09 -18.16 -24.58
N PRO A 319 1.52 -19.05 -23.66
CA PRO A 319 0.66 -19.51 -22.56
C PRO A 319 0.20 -18.42 -21.58
N PHE A 320 0.92 -17.29 -21.51
CA PHE A 320 0.65 -16.19 -20.57
C PHE A 320 -0.12 -15.04 -21.20
N ARG A 321 -0.47 -15.19 -22.48
CA ARG A 321 -1.14 -14.15 -23.25
C ARG A 321 -2.61 -14.09 -22.86
N ILE A 322 -3.08 -12.91 -22.50
CA ILE A 322 -4.49 -12.63 -22.19
C ILE A 322 -4.99 -11.43 -23.02
N PRO A 323 -6.30 -11.33 -23.31
CA PRO A 323 -6.85 -10.12 -23.91
C PRO A 323 -6.55 -8.92 -23.01
N THR A 324 -6.08 -7.82 -23.59
CA THR A 324 -5.74 -6.61 -22.83
C THR A 324 -6.94 -6.08 -22.04
N ALA A 325 -8.15 -6.15 -22.62
CA ALA A 325 -9.39 -5.76 -21.95
C ALA A 325 -9.75 -6.63 -20.73
N SER A 326 -9.14 -7.80 -20.56
CA SER A 326 -9.39 -8.72 -19.45
C SER A 326 -8.42 -8.58 -18.29
N VAL A 327 -7.39 -7.70 -18.39
CA VAL A 327 -6.30 -7.62 -17.42
C VAL A 327 -6.79 -7.38 -15.99
N GLY A 328 -7.67 -6.41 -15.78
CA GLY A 328 -8.22 -6.09 -14.46
C GLY A 328 -8.93 -7.28 -13.81
N ALA A 329 -9.82 -7.94 -14.57
CA ALA A 329 -10.54 -9.13 -14.12
C ALA A 329 -9.59 -10.30 -13.85
N ALA A 330 -8.58 -10.53 -14.70
CA ALA A 330 -7.60 -11.60 -14.54
C ALA A 330 -6.81 -11.45 -13.22
N VAL A 331 -6.33 -10.24 -12.91
CA VAL A 331 -5.60 -9.98 -11.65
C VAL A 331 -6.52 -10.15 -10.45
N ARG A 332 -7.77 -9.68 -10.52
CA ARG A 332 -8.76 -9.93 -9.46
C ARG A 332 -8.98 -11.42 -9.24
N ASP A 333 -9.07 -12.21 -10.30
CA ASP A 333 -9.33 -13.65 -10.18
C ASP A 333 -8.10 -14.43 -9.66
N LEU A 334 -6.87 -13.92 -9.87
CA LEU A 334 -5.66 -14.45 -9.21
C LEU A 334 -5.75 -14.38 -7.69
N MET A 335 -6.40 -13.35 -7.15
CA MET A 335 -6.62 -13.20 -5.70
C MET A 335 -7.55 -14.30 -5.16
N ARG A 336 -8.55 -14.71 -5.95
CA ARG A 336 -9.59 -15.68 -5.56
C ARG A 336 -9.13 -17.13 -5.66
N THR A 337 -8.41 -17.47 -6.74
CA THR A 337 -8.03 -18.86 -7.08
C THR A 337 -7.14 -19.53 -6.01
N ARG A 338 -6.43 -18.75 -5.18
CA ARG A 338 -5.63 -19.27 -4.07
C ARG A 338 -6.26 -19.15 -2.69
N ALA A 339 -7.29 -18.33 -2.50
CA ALA A 339 -8.08 -18.34 -1.26
C ALA A 339 -8.74 -19.72 -1.07
N ALA A 340 -9.28 -20.30 -2.15
CA ALA A 340 -9.82 -21.65 -2.16
C ALA A 340 -8.80 -22.75 -1.80
N ARG A 341 -7.53 -22.60 -2.21
CA ARG A 341 -6.45 -23.56 -1.86
C ARG A 341 -5.93 -23.45 -0.42
N ARG A 342 -6.25 -22.37 0.30
CA ARG A 342 -5.94 -22.24 1.74
C ARG A 342 -7.09 -22.71 2.65
N ALA A 343 -8.28 -22.89 2.09
CA ALA A 343 -9.49 -23.32 2.81
C ALA A 343 -9.80 -24.82 2.64
N ALA A 344 -8.99 -25.55 1.87
CA ALA A 344 -9.06 -27.01 1.66
C ALA A 344 -7.81 -27.66 2.26
#